data_AF-A0A150RYR4-F1
#
_entry.id   AF-A0A150RYR4-F1
#
_cell.length_a   1.000
_cell.length_b   1.000
_cell.length_c   1.000
_cell.angle_alpha   90.00
_cell.angle_beta   90.00
_cell.angle_gamma   90.00
#
_symmetry.space_group_name_H-M   'P 1'
#
loop_
_entity.id
_entity.type
_entity.pdbx_description
1 polymer ?
#
loop_
_entity_poly.entity_id
_entity_poly.type
_entity_poly.pdbx_seq_one_letter_code
_entity_poly.pdbx_strand_id
1 'polypeptide(L)'
;MLARVPARRPPPVHASAASAALALAAIVLSFTFVGCPCISGPVNASPGLRWFLFSNFGASKICPEMLKSGVSLRLQDRSSSIGRFFPMQCSYDVNDEAQTVTVHIAGTGYGYMQPAKRVGFSLTTSVEYRPDFQIAGDDVYVWGRLNRIVQGPSFQLGYVENPVIDVMANVPPFGGLANLLGNQIVAGEMTRGFTVLYNEETGKDFTLGILMPPQRPHHPFEAEDDERYTFANEVIEVQAHQRDYLGPFEVADADQALYLKLSVQGAPVDIMIVDKLTGDAWREAYQTGKPLGPPPGPVQAGGPLQPGIIETRRYALRPGLYYVVIDNTAAAGLVSPPITLLSPLGGSAAQVSYMAQVGE
;
A
#
# COMPACT_ATOMS: atom_id res chain seq x y z
N MET A 1 0.65 1.13 71.78
CA MET A 1 1.25 0.21 70.78
C MET A 1 0.18 -0.80 70.38
N LEU A 2 -0.45 -0.60 69.22
CA LEU A 2 -1.54 -1.45 68.70
C LEU A 2 -0.98 -2.33 67.57
N ALA A 3 -1.13 -3.64 67.71
CA ALA A 3 -0.63 -4.64 66.77
C ALA A 3 -1.48 -4.69 65.48
N ARG A 4 -0.82 -4.58 64.32
CA ARG A 4 -1.42 -4.73 62.98
C ARG A 4 -1.73 -6.21 62.70
N VAL A 5 -2.97 -6.49 62.29
CA VAL A 5 -3.43 -7.78 61.75
C VAL A 5 -3.05 -7.86 60.26
N PRO A 6 -2.48 -8.96 59.75
CA PRO A 6 -2.18 -9.11 58.33
C PRO A 6 -3.41 -9.55 57.53
N ALA A 7 -3.59 -8.95 56.35
CA ALA A 7 -4.66 -9.25 55.40
C ALA A 7 -4.46 -10.61 54.70
N ARG A 8 -5.54 -11.38 54.55
CA ARG A 8 -5.59 -12.65 53.79
C ARG A 8 -5.49 -12.38 52.29
N ARG A 9 -4.60 -13.12 51.61
CA ARG A 9 -4.56 -13.22 50.13
C ARG A 9 -5.73 -14.08 49.62
N PRO A 10 -6.37 -13.73 48.49
CA PRO A 10 -7.31 -14.62 47.82
C PRO A 10 -6.58 -15.81 47.14
N PRO A 11 -7.24 -16.97 47.02
CA PRO A 11 -6.67 -18.15 46.37
C PRO A 11 -6.62 -18.01 44.84
N PRO A 12 -5.72 -18.76 44.16
CA PRO A 12 -5.63 -18.76 42.71
C PRO A 12 -6.85 -19.43 42.08
N VAL A 13 -7.39 -18.80 41.03
CA VAL A 13 -8.44 -19.36 40.18
C VAL A 13 -7.79 -20.42 39.29
N HIS A 14 -8.01 -21.69 39.59
CA HIS A 14 -7.66 -22.79 38.71
C HIS A 14 -8.61 -22.79 37.51
N ALA A 15 -8.16 -22.23 36.38
CA ALA A 15 -8.80 -22.47 35.09
C ALA A 15 -8.72 -23.96 34.79
N SER A 16 -9.88 -24.62 34.64
CA SER A 16 -9.93 -26.06 34.42
C SER A 16 -9.27 -26.42 33.08
N ALA A 17 -8.38 -27.41 33.09
CA ALA A 17 -7.69 -27.92 31.90
C ALA A 17 -8.66 -28.42 30.80
N ALA A 18 -9.93 -28.63 31.14
CA ALA A 18 -10.97 -29.05 30.19
C ALA A 18 -11.34 -27.96 29.16
N SER A 19 -11.26 -26.68 29.52
CA SER A 19 -11.59 -25.57 28.59
C SER A 19 -10.47 -25.29 27.58
N ALA A 20 -9.21 -25.50 27.98
CA ALA A 20 -8.06 -25.36 27.08
C ALA A 20 -7.99 -26.52 26.05
N ALA A 21 -8.36 -27.74 26.47
CA ALA A 21 -8.38 -28.91 25.59
C ALA A 21 -9.47 -28.82 24.50
N LEU A 22 -10.64 -28.23 24.81
CA LEU A 22 -11.73 -28.00 23.85
C LEU A 22 -11.39 -26.91 22.82
N ALA A 23 -10.72 -25.83 23.23
CA ALA A 23 -10.25 -24.80 22.31
C ALA A 23 -9.16 -25.32 21.38
N LEU A 24 -8.22 -26.12 21.88
CA LEU A 24 -7.18 -26.75 21.06
C LEU A 24 -7.76 -27.81 20.09
N ALA A 25 -8.76 -28.59 20.51
CA ALA A 25 -9.44 -29.54 19.63
C ALA A 25 -10.20 -28.83 18.50
N ALA A 26 -10.87 -27.71 18.79
CA ALA A 26 -11.53 -26.89 17.76
C ALA A 26 -10.53 -26.28 16.77
N ILE A 27 -9.33 -25.88 17.25
CA ILE A 27 -8.27 -25.31 16.41
C ILE A 27 -7.59 -26.40 15.56
N VAL A 28 -7.34 -27.59 16.09
CA VAL A 28 -6.75 -28.71 15.34
C VAL A 28 -7.74 -29.29 14.31
N LEU A 29 -9.04 -29.27 14.60
CA LEU A 29 -10.08 -29.61 13.62
C LEU A 29 -10.32 -28.50 12.58
N SER A 30 -9.98 -27.24 12.85
CA SER A 30 -10.11 -26.18 11.84
C SER A 30 -8.98 -26.16 10.80
N PHE A 31 -7.82 -26.76 11.08
CA PHE A 31 -6.67 -26.76 10.17
C PHE A 31 -6.52 -28.02 9.31
N THR A 32 -7.39 -29.03 9.47
CA THR A 32 -7.35 -30.26 8.66
C THR A 32 -8.38 -30.30 7.51
N PHE A 33 -9.11 -29.21 7.27
CA PHE A 33 -10.25 -29.18 6.34
C PHE A 33 -10.29 -27.95 5.42
N VAL A 34 -9.13 -27.41 5.06
CA VAL A 34 -9.07 -26.45 3.93
C VAL A 34 -9.29 -27.29 2.65
N GLY A 35 -10.46 -27.14 2.03
CA GLY A 35 -10.89 -27.91 0.85
C GLY A 35 -12.26 -28.59 0.92
N CYS A 36 -12.98 -28.53 2.05
CA CYS A 36 -14.31 -29.14 2.16
C CYS A 36 -15.44 -28.08 2.01
N PRO A 37 -16.35 -28.16 1.01
CA PRO A 37 -17.42 -27.17 0.77
C PRO A 37 -18.46 -27.03 1.89
N CYS A 38 -18.27 -27.74 3.01
CA CYS A 38 -19.15 -27.74 4.18
C CYS A 38 -18.82 -26.64 5.21
N ILE A 39 -17.67 -25.95 5.13
CA ILE A 39 -17.24 -24.93 6.13
C ILE A 39 -17.54 -23.50 5.66
N SER A 40 -17.55 -23.24 4.35
CA SER A 40 -17.87 -21.92 3.79
C SER A 40 -19.29 -21.47 4.18
N GLY A 41 -20.25 -22.39 4.22
CA GLY A 41 -21.63 -22.13 4.63
C GLY A 41 -21.75 -21.59 6.06
N PRO A 42 -21.30 -22.32 7.10
CA PRO A 42 -21.38 -21.87 8.49
C PRO A 42 -20.56 -20.59 8.79
N VAL A 43 -19.38 -20.45 8.19
CA VAL A 43 -18.50 -19.28 8.43
C VAL A 43 -19.07 -18.03 7.78
N ASN A 44 -19.54 -18.11 6.54
CA ASN A 44 -20.17 -16.96 5.87
C ASN A 44 -21.52 -16.58 6.52
N ALA A 45 -22.24 -17.54 7.09
CA ALA A 45 -23.56 -17.31 7.69
C ALA A 45 -23.52 -16.66 9.09
N SER A 46 -22.37 -16.65 9.78
CA SER A 46 -22.26 -16.14 11.15
C SER A 46 -21.42 -14.85 11.23
N PRO A 47 -22.07 -13.66 11.28
CA PRO A 47 -21.36 -12.39 11.47
C PRO A 47 -20.49 -12.36 12.72
N GLY A 48 -20.92 -12.99 13.82
CA GLY A 48 -20.17 -13.03 15.07
C GLY A 48 -18.87 -13.84 14.97
N LEU A 49 -18.89 -14.97 14.24
CA LEU A 49 -17.68 -15.75 13.99
C LEU A 49 -16.71 -14.99 13.09
N ARG A 50 -17.22 -14.29 12.07
CA ARG A 50 -16.38 -13.47 11.18
C ARG A 50 -15.69 -12.33 11.94
N TRP A 51 -16.43 -11.63 12.78
CA TRP A 51 -15.87 -10.61 13.68
C TRP A 51 -14.81 -11.20 14.61
N PHE A 52 -15.12 -12.31 15.31
CA PHE A 52 -14.19 -12.95 16.23
C PHE A 52 -12.85 -13.32 15.57
N LEU A 53 -12.90 -13.90 14.37
CA LEU A 53 -11.69 -14.25 13.63
C LEU A 53 -10.89 -13.00 13.24
N PHE A 54 -11.57 -11.95 12.79
CA PHE A 54 -10.90 -10.70 12.45
C PHE A 54 -10.27 -10.03 13.67
N SER A 55 -11.00 -9.87 14.77
CA SER A 55 -10.52 -9.13 15.95
C SER A 55 -9.34 -9.84 16.63
N ASN A 56 -9.32 -11.17 16.66
CA ASN A 56 -8.27 -11.93 17.31
C ASN A 56 -7.02 -12.15 16.44
N PHE A 57 -7.17 -12.26 15.12
CA PHE A 57 -6.05 -12.62 14.23
C PHE A 57 -5.72 -11.53 13.21
N GLY A 58 -6.74 -10.88 12.63
CA GLY A 58 -6.57 -9.88 11.57
C GLY A 58 -6.15 -8.50 12.08
N ALA A 59 -6.73 -8.03 13.18
CA ALA A 59 -6.51 -6.66 13.67
C ALA A 59 -5.03 -6.34 13.94
N SER A 60 -4.29 -7.29 14.53
CA SER A 60 -2.86 -7.13 14.82
C SER A 60 -1.96 -7.03 13.58
N LYS A 61 -2.45 -7.43 12.41
CA LYS A 61 -1.71 -7.41 11.15
C LYS A 61 -1.91 -6.11 10.36
N ILE A 62 -2.93 -5.30 10.68
CA ILE A 62 -3.26 -4.07 9.94
C ILE A 62 -2.05 -3.15 9.84
N CYS A 63 -1.49 -2.73 10.97
CA CYS A 63 -0.41 -1.74 10.96
C CYS A 63 0.93 -2.26 10.43
N PRO A 64 1.39 -3.48 10.78
CA PRO A 64 2.59 -4.05 10.18
C PRO A 64 2.52 -4.12 8.66
N GLU A 65 1.40 -4.55 8.09
CA GLU A 65 1.24 -4.63 6.64
C GLU A 65 1.13 -3.25 6.00
N MET A 66 0.39 -2.33 6.62
CA MET A 66 0.21 -0.98 6.09
C MET A 66 1.52 -0.21 6.03
N LEU A 67 2.41 -0.37 7.01
CA LEU A 67 3.71 0.31 7.07
C LEU A 67 4.77 -0.28 6.12
N LYS A 68 4.51 -1.43 5.51
CA LYS A 68 5.45 -2.08 4.58
C LYS A 68 5.37 -1.54 3.16
N SER A 69 4.30 -0.87 2.77
CA SER A 69 4.10 -0.47 1.37
C SER A 69 3.50 0.93 1.23
N GLY A 70 3.92 1.66 0.20
CA GLY A 70 3.28 2.92 -0.18
C GLY A 70 1.99 2.69 -0.98
N VAL A 71 0.99 3.52 -0.76
CA VAL A 71 -0.32 3.48 -1.43
C VAL A 71 -0.32 4.40 -2.65
N SER A 72 -0.61 3.86 -3.83
CA SER A 72 -0.71 4.64 -5.07
C SER A 72 -1.89 5.62 -4.99
N LEU A 73 -1.69 6.85 -5.48
CA LEU A 73 -2.72 7.88 -5.51
C LEU A 73 -3.25 8.01 -6.92
N ARG A 74 -4.56 7.90 -7.11
CA ARG A 74 -5.21 7.93 -8.42
C ARG A 74 -6.28 9.02 -8.45
N LEU A 75 -6.50 9.62 -9.62
CA LEU A 75 -7.57 10.63 -9.78
C LEU A 75 -8.92 9.96 -10.02
N GLN A 76 -8.91 8.81 -10.69
CA GLN A 76 -10.09 8.07 -11.09
C GLN A 76 -9.81 6.58 -11.01
N ASP A 77 -10.86 5.77 -10.95
CA ASP A 77 -10.72 4.32 -10.97
C ASP A 77 -10.04 3.89 -12.26
N ARG A 78 -9.03 3.02 -12.12
CA ARG A 78 -8.22 2.50 -13.23
C ARG A 78 -7.38 3.55 -13.97
N SER A 79 -7.25 4.78 -13.45
CA SER A 79 -6.25 5.72 -13.96
C SER A 79 -4.84 5.29 -13.56
N SER A 80 -3.84 5.82 -14.25
CA SER A 80 -2.46 5.76 -13.79
C SER A 80 -2.33 6.40 -12.40
N SER A 81 -1.40 5.86 -11.61
CA SER A 81 -0.98 6.51 -10.37
C SER A 81 -0.33 7.86 -10.67
N ILE A 82 -0.78 8.91 -9.99
CA ILE A 82 -0.23 10.28 -10.07
C ILE A 82 0.75 10.57 -8.92
N GLY A 83 0.94 9.64 -7.99
CA GLY A 83 1.71 9.86 -6.79
C GLY A 83 1.62 8.70 -5.82
N ARG A 84 2.24 8.84 -4.65
CA ARG A 84 2.20 7.80 -3.64
C ARG A 84 2.20 8.39 -2.23
N PHE A 85 1.45 7.76 -1.34
CA PHE A 85 1.44 8.04 0.08
C PHE A 85 2.19 6.94 0.83
N PHE A 86 3.08 7.32 1.74
CA PHE A 86 3.88 6.40 2.54
C PHE A 86 3.50 6.55 4.01
N PRO A 87 2.76 5.57 4.57
CA PRO A 87 2.44 5.60 5.99
C PRO A 87 3.71 5.41 6.81
N MET A 88 3.88 6.26 7.81
CA MET A 88 5.05 6.27 8.70
C MET A 88 4.65 5.92 10.14
N GLN A 89 3.39 6.15 10.49
CA GLN A 89 2.81 5.82 11.78
C GLN A 89 1.44 5.17 11.55
N CYS A 90 1.18 4.09 12.28
CA CYS A 90 -0.11 3.43 12.29
C CYS A 90 -0.41 2.96 13.70
N SER A 91 -1.63 3.21 14.17
CA SER A 91 -2.20 2.56 15.34
C SER A 91 -3.64 2.15 15.05
N TYR A 92 -4.14 1.16 15.78
CA TYR A 92 -5.51 0.69 15.63
C TYR A 92 -6.15 0.48 17.00
N ASP A 93 -7.47 0.61 17.04
CA ASP A 93 -8.33 0.37 18.21
C ASP A 93 -9.49 -0.53 17.80
N VAL A 94 -9.72 -1.60 18.58
CA VAL A 94 -10.76 -2.59 18.29
C VAL A 94 -11.94 -2.35 19.24
N ASN A 95 -13.12 -2.15 18.67
CA ASN A 95 -14.37 -2.03 19.42
C ASN A 95 -15.21 -3.29 19.20
N ASP A 96 -15.17 -4.20 20.17
CA ASP A 96 -15.93 -5.46 20.13
C ASP A 96 -17.45 -5.27 20.22
N GLU A 97 -17.92 -4.24 20.92
CA GLU A 97 -19.35 -3.96 21.06
C GLU A 97 -19.97 -3.49 19.73
N ALA A 98 -19.25 -2.62 19.02
CA ALA A 98 -19.68 -2.09 17.72
C ALA A 98 -19.25 -2.96 16.53
N GLN A 99 -18.39 -3.96 16.76
CA GLN A 99 -17.74 -4.78 15.73
C GLN A 99 -17.05 -3.92 14.66
N THR A 100 -16.25 -2.97 15.12
CA THR A 100 -15.50 -2.03 14.26
C THR A 100 -14.06 -1.90 14.70
N VAL A 101 -13.19 -1.54 13.76
CA VAL A 101 -11.80 -1.18 14.04
C VAL A 101 -11.53 0.23 13.56
N THR A 102 -11.03 1.07 14.45
CA THR A 102 -10.52 2.39 14.11
C THR A 102 -9.05 2.27 13.78
N VAL A 103 -8.63 2.81 12.63
CA VAL A 103 -7.23 2.86 12.21
C VAL A 103 -6.82 4.33 12.10
N HIS A 104 -5.77 4.68 12.84
CA HIS A 104 -5.12 5.98 12.80
C HIS A 104 -3.86 5.87 11.96
N ILE A 105 -3.72 6.73 10.96
CA ILE A 105 -2.61 6.68 10.01
C ILE A 105 -2.02 8.08 9.88
N ALA A 106 -0.69 8.18 9.92
CA ALA A 106 0.04 9.38 9.58
C ALA A 106 1.23 9.07 8.68
N GLY A 107 1.51 9.96 7.74
CA GLY A 107 2.62 9.77 6.80
C GLY A 107 2.85 10.96 5.89
N THR A 108 3.73 10.76 4.91
CA THR A 108 4.02 11.75 3.87
C THR A 108 3.82 11.14 2.51
N GLY A 109 3.51 11.99 1.54
CA GLY A 109 3.38 11.56 0.16
C GLY A 109 3.81 12.65 -0.80
N TYR A 110 3.81 12.27 -2.07
CA TYR A 110 3.92 13.23 -3.15
C TYR A 110 2.92 12.88 -4.24
N GLY A 111 2.57 13.88 -5.03
CA GLY A 111 1.81 13.73 -6.27
C GLY A 111 2.38 14.62 -7.35
N TYR A 112 2.01 14.32 -8.58
CA TYR A 112 2.28 15.14 -9.74
C TYR A 112 0.96 15.58 -10.36
N MET A 113 0.81 16.90 -10.58
CA MET A 113 -0.41 17.44 -11.18
C MET A 113 -0.10 18.70 -11.97
N GLN A 114 -0.56 18.76 -13.21
CA GLN A 114 -0.43 19.97 -14.02
C GLN A 114 -1.43 21.04 -13.54
N PRO A 115 -1.03 22.32 -13.42
CA PRO A 115 0.28 22.91 -13.73
C PRO A 115 1.26 23.00 -12.55
N ALA A 116 0.88 22.52 -11.35
CA ALA A 116 1.68 22.61 -10.12
C ALA A 116 2.94 21.74 -10.12
N LYS A 117 3.00 20.74 -11.01
CA LYS A 117 4.01 19.68 -11.11
C LYS A 117 4.11 18.87 -9.82
N ARG A 118 5.31 18.70 -9.25
CA ARG A 118 5.54 17.94 -8.02
C ARG A 118 4.97 18.67 -6.81
N VAL A 119 4.16 17.96 -6.06
CA VAL A 119 3.53 18.41 -4.82
C VAL A 119 3.87 17.43 -3.71
N GLY A 120 4.56 17.89 -2.68
CA GLY A 120 4.80 17.13 -1.46
C GLY A 120 3.76 17.46 -0.40
N PHE A 121 3.33 16.47 0.38
CA PHE A 121 2.35 16.66 1.43
C PHE A 121 2.57 15.73 2.63
N SER A 122 2.00 16.11 3.77
CA SER A 122 1.77 15.21 4.91
C SER A 122 0.28 15.02 5.14
N LEU A 123 -0.08 13.84 5.63
CA LEU A 123 -1.46 13.45 5.88
C LEU A 123 -1.54 12.72 7.22
N THR A 124 -2.48 13.14 8.05
CA THR A 124 -2.91 12.40 9.26
C THR A 124 -4.41 12.21 9.21
N THR A 125 -4.89 11.01 9.52
CA THR A 125 -6.32 10.68 9.41
C THR A 125 -6.70 9.49 10.27
N SER A 126 -7.99 9.38 10.59
CA SER A 126 -8.52 8.27 11.40
C SER A 126 -9.84 7.78 10.81
N VAL A 127 -9.89 6.48 10.49
CA VAL A 127 -11.06 5.85 9.86
C VAL A 127 -11.51 4.66 10.67
N GLU A 128 -12.82 4.57 10.89
CA GLU A 128 -13.45 3.40 11.48
C GLU A 128 -13.98 2.51 10.35
N TYR A 129 -13.45 1.30 10.29
CA TYR A 129 -13.89 0.26 9.37
C TYR A 129 -14.76 -0.76 10.10
N ARG A 130 -15.76 -1.29 9.39
CA ARG A 130 -16.43 -2.53 9.74
C ARG A 130 -15.81 -3.65 8.88
N PRO A 131 -14.85 -4.40 9.44
CA PRO A 131 -14.22 -5.47 8.71
C PRO A 131 -15.23 -6.58 8.47
N ASP A 132 -15.12 -7.23 7.32
CA ASP A 132 -15.92 -8.39 7.01
C ASP A 132 -15.16 -9.32 6.07
N PHE A 133 -15.59 -10.58 5.94
CA PHE A 133 -15.04 -11.44 4.90
C PHE A 133 -16.08 -12.42 4.35
N GLN A 134 -15.79 -12.95 3.16
CA GLN A 134 -16.58 -13.99 2.52
C GLN A 134 -15.67 -14.98 1.82
N ILE A 135 -15.93 -16.27 2.03
CA ILE A 135 -15.28 -17.35 1.30
C ILE A 135 -16.18 -17.72 0.12
N ALA A 136 -15.67 -17.64 -1.11
CA ALA A 136 -16.40 -17.90 -2.34
C ALA A 136 -15.57 -18.82 -3.25
N GLY A 137 -15.83 -20.13 -3.17
CA GLY A 137 -14.98 -21.12 -3.82
C GLY A 137 -13.61 -21.16 -3.13
N ASP A 138 -12.56 -21.04 -3.94
CA ASP A 138 -11.16 -21.02 -3.48
C ASP A 138 -10.68 -19.59 -3.12
N ASP A 139 -11.53 -18.59 -3.33
CA ASP A 139 -11.24 -17.20 -3.03
C ASP A 139 -11.79 -16.78 -1.65
N VAL A 140 -10.97 -16.11 -0.86
CA VAL A 140 -11.36 -15.43 0.39
C VAL A 140 -11.29 -13.93 0.17
N TYR A 141 -12.45 -13.27 0.22
CA TYR A 141 -12.59 -11.82 0.12
C TYR A 141 -12.64 -11.23 1.52
N VAL A 142 -11.67 -10.40 1.89
CA VAL A 142 -11.64 -9.66 3.14
C VAL A 142 -11.84 -8.18 2.86
N TRP A 143 -12.82 -7.56 3.50
CA TRP A 143 -13.18 -6.17 3.30
C TRP A 143 -12.90 -5.32 4.53
N GLY A 144 -12.39 -4.13 4.31
CA GLY A 144 -12.50 -3.03 5.26
C GLY A 144 -13.58 -2.06 4.78
N ARG A 145 -14.83 -2.27 5.20
CA ARG A 145 -15.94 -1.39 4.79
C ARG A 145 -15.90 -0.13 5.64
N LEU A 146 -15.91 1.05 5.01
CA LEU A 146 -15.98 2.30 5.76
C LEU A 146 -17.25 2.31 6.63
N ASN A 147 -17.09 2.46 7.95
CA ASN A 147 -18.22 2.76 8.84
C ASN A 147 -18.39 4.27 8.98
N ARG A 148 -17.29 4.98 9.32
CA ARG A 148 -17.25 6.45 9.36
C ARG A 148 -15.82 6.97 9.39
N ILE A 149 -15.65 8.24 9.04
CA ILE A 149 -14.42 8.99 9.28
C ILE A 149 -14.47 9.50 10.72
N VAL A 150 -13.56 9.02 11.58
CA VAL A 150 -13.47 9.44 12.99
C VAL A 150 -12.81 10.82 13.09
N GLN A 151 -11.75 11.01 12.31
CA GLN A 151 -11.07 12.29 12.16
C GLN A 151 -10.75 12.49 10.68
N GLY A 152 -11.28 13.60 10.13
CA GLY A 152 -11.05 13.99 8.74
C GLY A 152 -9.55 14.09 8.41
N PRO A 153 -9.19 13.94 7.13
CA PRO A 153 -7.79 14.06 6.71
C PRO A 153 -7.26 15.46 7.01
N SER A 154 -6.27 15.53 7.90
CA SER A 154 -5.47 16.74 8.13
C SER A 154 -4.36 16.75 7.09
N PHE A 155 -4.61 17.43 5.97
CA PHE A 155 -3.69 17.52 4.85
C PHE A 155 -2.88 18.82 4.94
N GLN A 156 -1.56 18.70 4.93
CA GLN A 156 -0.65 19.85 4.91
C GLN A 156 0.22 19.78 3.65
N LEU A 157 0.11 20.79 2.80
CA LEU A 157 1.03 20.97 1.68
C LEU A 157 2.40 21.34 2.23
N GLY A 158 3.42 20.59 1.81
CA GLY A 158 4.81 20.86 2.17
C GLY A 158 5.55 21.65 1.09
N TYR A 159 5.46 21.19 -0.16
CA TYR A 159 6.20 21.77 -1.28
C TYR A 159 5.36 21.75 -2.56
N VAL A 160 5.47 22.82 -3.35
CA VAL A 160 4.92 22.91 -4.71
C VAL A 160 6.04 23.38 -5.62
N GLU A 161 6.34 22.63 -6.68
CA GLU A 161 7.47 22.94 -7.57
C GLU A 161 7.30 24.27 -8.31
N ASN A 162 6.07 24.62 -8.68
CA ASN A 162 5.76 25.90 -9.30
C ASN A 162 5.00 26.83 -8.33
N PRO A 163 5.70 27.66 -7.52
CA PRO A 163 5.07 28.48 -6.48
C PRO A 163 4.19 29.60 -7.03
N VAL A 164 4.35 29.97 -8.31
CA VAL A 164 3.48 30.98 -8.97
C VAL A 164 2.04 30.49 -9.06
N ILE A 165 1.83 29.17 -9.12
CA ILE A 165 0.51 28.54 -9.12
C ILE A 165 -0.09 28.48 -7.72
N ASP A 166 0.70 28.38 -6.64
CA ASP A 166 0.16 28.39 -5.27
C ASP A 166 -0.55 29.72 -4.96
N VAL A 167 -0.05 30.83 -5.52
CA VAL A 167 -0.69 32.16 -5.41
C VAL A 167 -1.99 32.25 -6.25
N MET A 168 -2.06 31.58 -7.40
CA MET A 168 -3.25 31.57 -8.28
C MET A 168 -4.28 30.47 -7.93
N ALA A 169 -3.86 29.36 -7.34
CA ALA A 169 -4.73 28.26 -6.88
C ALA A 169 -5.54 28.66 -5.63
N ASN A 170 -5.15 29.75 -4.97
CA ASN A 170 -5.96 30.41 -3.95
C ASN A 170 -7.00 31.39 -4.55
N VAL A 171 -7.12 31.47 -5.89
CA VAL A 171 -8.10 32.32 -6.60
C VAL A 171 -9.21 31.45 -7.20
N PRO A 172 -10.50 31.66 -6.83
CA PRO A 172 -11.64 30.95 -7.41
C PRO A 172 -11.69 31.09 -8.95
N PRO A 173 -12.18 30.06 -9.69
CA PRO A 173 -12.96 28.91 -9.25
C PRO A 173 -12.13 27.67 -8.86
N PHE A 174 -10.81 27.73 -8.95
CA PHE A 174 -9.94 26.62 -8.56
C PHE A 174 -9.82 26.63 -7.03
N GLY A 175 -10.52 25.71 -6.35
CA GLY A 175 -10.28 25.50 -4.94
C GLY A 175 -8.80 25.16 -4.72
N GLY A 176 -8.20 25.65 -3.63
CA GLY A 176 -6.79 25.45 -3.31
C GLY A 176 -6.34 24.01 -3.55
N LEU A 177 -5.13 23.83 -4.08
CA LEU A 177 -4.54 22.52 -4.39
C LEU A 177 -4.64 21.53 -3.23
N ALA A 178 -4.52 22.05 -2.00
CA ALA A 178 -4.73 21.32 -0.75
C ALA A 178 -6.14 20.74 -0.62
N ASN A 179 -7.18 21.50 -1.01
CA ASN A 179 -8.57 21.05 -0.98
C ASN A 179 -8.83 19.96 -2.03
N LEU A 180 -8.23 20.06 -3.22
CA LEU A 180 -8.34 19.03 -4.25
C LEU A 180 -7.69 17.71 -3.79
N LEU A 181 -6.41 17.75 -3.41
CA LEU A 181 -5.67 16.58 -2.96
C LEU A 181 -6.27 15.98 -1.68
N GLY A 182 -6.53 16.81 -0.68
CA GLY A 182 -7.04 16.37 0.63
C GLY A 182 -8.48 15.86 0.57
N ASN A 183 -9.41 16.66 0.03
CA ASN A 183 -10.84 16.34 0.14
C ASN A 183 -11.39 15.52 -1.03
N GLN A 184 -10.77 15.55 -2.21
CA GLN A 184 -11.31 14.79 -3.36
C GLN A 184 -10.55 13.48 -3.58
N ILE A 185 -9.22 13.52 -3.55
CA ILE A 185 -8.41 12.34 -3.88
C ILE A 185 -8.23 11.47 -2.64
N VAL A 186 -7.63 12.01 -1.58
CA VAL A 186 -7.34 11.23 -0.37
C VAL A 186 -8.62 10.80 0.32
N ALA A 187 -9.56 11.72 0.60
CA ALA A 187 -10.83 11.34 1.20
C ALA A 187 -11.64 10.41 0.28
N GLY A 188 -11.54 10.57 -1.04
CA GLY A 188 -12.14 9.65 -2.01
C GLY A 188 -11.60 8.24 -1.87
N GLU A 189 -10.29 8.06 -1.85
CA GLU A 189 -9.67 6.74 -1.67
C GLU A 189 -9.99 6.10 -0.32
N MET A 190 -10.04 6.90 0.74
CA MET A 190 -10.34 6.42 2.09
C MET A 190 -11.80 6.03 2.28
N THR A 191 -12.73 6.68 1.57
CA THR A 191 -14.17 6.38 1.71
C THR A 191 -14.61 5.12 0.97
N ARG A 192 -13.80 4.65 0.02
CA ARG A 192 -14.10 3.46 -0.78
C ARG A 192 -13.95 2.14 -0.01
N GLY A 193 -13.26 2.17 1.12
CA GLY A 193 -12.82 0.95 1.79
C GLY A 193 -11.78 0.20 0.97
N PHE A 194 -11.55 -1.07 1.29
CA PHE A 194 -10.60 -1.91 0.56
C PHE A 194 -11.06 -3.37 0.51
N THR A 195 -10.50 -4.12 -0.43
CA THR A 195 -10.66 -5.57 -0.55
C THR A 195 -9.29 -6.21 -0.65
N VAL A 196 -9.05 -7.19 0.22
CA VAL A 196 -7.95 -8.15 0.09
C VAL A 196 -8.57 -9.45 -0.41
N LEU A 197 -8.09 -9.93 -1.55
CA LEU A 197 -8.42 -11.23 -2.08
C LEU A 197 -7.29 -12.19 -1.73
N TYR A 198 -7.62 -13.35 -1.17
CA TYR A 198 -6.68 -14.42 -0.94
C TYR A 198 -7.16 -15.66 -1.69
N ASN A 199 -6.26 -16.25 -2.46
CA ASN A 199 -6.45 -17.51 -3.15
C ASN A 199 -5.18 -18.34 -2.92
N GLU A 200 -5.32 -19.65 -2.72
CA GLU A 200 -4.16 -20.52 -2.46
C GLU A 200 -3.24 -20.66 -3.68
N GLU A 201 -3.80 -20.65 -4.89
CA GLU A 201 -3.07 -20.74 -6.15
C GLU A 201 -2.55 -19.37 -6.61
N THR A 202 -3.39 -18.34 -6.65
CA THR A 202 -2.96 -17.03 -7.19
C THR A 202 -2.35 -16.09 -6.15
N GLY A 203 -2.31 -16.51 -4.88
CA GLY A 203 -1.74 -15.74 -3.77
C GLY A 203 -2.67 -14.63 -3.22
N LYS A 204 -2.06 -13.57 -2.70
CA LYS A 204 -2.76 -12.41 -2.12
C LYS A 204 -2.81 -11.28 -3.13
N ASP A 205 -3.95 -10.60 -3.18
CA ASP A 205 -4.20 -9.45 -4.02
C ASP A 205 -4.94 -8.37 -3.23
N PHE A 206 -4.65 -7.10 -3.51
CA PHE A 206 -5.16 -5.95 -2.79
C PHE A 206 -5.65 -4.88 -3.76
N THR A 207 -6.85 -4.38 -3.49
CA THR A 207 -7.38 -3.20 -4.15
C THR A 207 -8.08 -2.28 -3.18
N LEU A 208 -8.06 -0.98 -3.48
CA LEU A 208 -9.00 -0.04 -2.90
C LEU A 208 -10.40 -0.27 -3.50
N GLY A 209 -11.43 0.00 -2.70
CA GLY A 209 -12.82 -0.32 -3.03
C GLY A 209 -13.29 -1.69 -2.55
N ILE A 210 -14.61 -1.89 -2.59
CA ILE A 210 -15.27 -3.15 -2.24
C ILE A 210 -15.54 -3.95 -3.51
N LEU A 211 -14.83 -5.06 -3.69
CA LEU A 211 -15.11 -6.05 -4.73
C LEU A 211 -16.00 -7.15 -4.17
N MET A 212 -17.07 -7.47 -4.89
CA MET A 212 -17.94 -8.59 -4.54
C MET A 212 -17.61 -9.80 -5.41
N PRO A 213 -17.63 -11.03 -4.88
CA PRO A 213 -17.43 -12.22 -5.71
C PRO A 213 -18.36 -12.24 -6.94
N PRO A 214 -17.89 -12.62 -8.13
CA PRO A 214 -16.55 -13.15 -8.46
C PRO A 214 -15.56 -12.09 -8.99
N GLN A 215 -15.75 -10.81 -8.65
CA GLN A 215 -14.92 -9.72 -9.18
C GLN A 215 -13.49 -9.80 -8.63
N ARG A 216 -12.49 -9.70 -9.49
CA ARG A 216 -11.08 -9.63 -9.11
C ARG A 216 -10.48 -8.25 -9.44
N PRO A 217 -9.45 -7.79 -8.71
CA PRO A 217 -8.70 -6.60 -9.06
C PRO A 217 -8.17 -6.67 -10.50
N HIS A 218 -8.11 -5.51 -11.15
CA HIS A 218 -7.58 -5.43 -12.50
C HIS A 218 -6.08 -5.15 -12.45
N HIS A 219 -5.32 -6.02 -13.09
CA HIS A 219 -3.87 -5.92 -13.18
C HIS A 219 -3.39 -5.82 -14.62
N PRO A 220 -2.29 -5.08 -14.89
CA PRO A 220 -1.68 -5.05 -16.21
C PRO A 220 -1.03 -6.37 -16.63
N PHE A 221 -0.62 -7.20 -15.67
CA PHE A 221 -0.02 -8.51 -15.94
C PHE A 221 -0.75 -9.62 -15.18
N GLU A 222 -0.83 -10.80 -15.80
CA GLU A 222 -1.18 -12.03 -15.09
C GLU A 222 0.05 -12.54 -14.33
N ALA A 223 -0.16 -12.95 -13.07
CA ALA A 223 0.85 -13.63 -12.28
C ALA A 223 0.94 -15.09 -12.78
N GLU A 224 2.06 -15.44 -13.41
CA GLU A 224 2.27 -16.75 -14.03
C GLU A 224 2.85 -17.79 -13.05
N ASP A 225 3.36 -17.34 -11.90
CA ASP A 225 4.07 -18.14 -10.91
C ASP A 225 3.41 -17.98 -9.54
N ASP A 226 2.81 -19.07 -9.06
CA ASP A 226 2.06 -19.19 -7.80
C ASP A 226 2.96 -19.30 -6.56
N GLU A 227 4.22 -19.70 -6.75
CA GLU A 227 5.20 -19.80 -5.66
C GLU A 227 5.74 -18.42 -5.24
N ARG A 228 5.52 -17.38 -6.06
CA ARG A 228 6.00 -16.02 -5.79
C ARG A 228 4.94 -15.12 -5.18
N TYR A 229 5.33 -14.41 -4.12
CA TYR A 229 4.50 -13.40 -3.51
C TYR A 229 4.46 -12.12 -4.36
N THR A 230 3.27 -11.72 -4.81
CA THR A 230 3.05 -10.47 -5.56
C THR A 230 2.86 -9.29 -4.60
N PHE A 231 3.78 -8.33 -4.62
CA PHE A 231 3.68 -7.09 -3.83
C PHE A 231 2.80 -6.04 -4.48
N ALA A 232 2.93 -5.87 -5.79
CA ALA A 232 2.25 -4.83 -6.54
C ALA A 232 2.15 -5.22 -8.01
N ASN A 233 1.04 -4.85 -8.63
CA ASN A 233 0.79 -5.07 -10.04
C ASN A 233 -0.08 -3.92 -10.56
N GLU A 234 0.58 -2.84 -10.99
CA GLU A 234 -0.02 -1.52 -11.18
C GLU A 234 0.47 -0.83 -12.46
N VAL A 235 -0.27 0.21 -12.87
CA VAL A 235 0.13 1.15 -13.93
C VAL A 235 0.39 2.52 -13.30
N ILE A 236 1.57 3.07 -13.56
CA ILE A 236 1.97 4.41 -13.11
C ILE A 236 2.26 5.30 -14.30
N GLU A 237 2.20 6.61 -14.09
CA GLU A 237 2.61 7.60 -15.07
C GLU A 237 3.70 8.49 -14.48
N VAL A 238 4.83 8.55 -15.17
CA VAL A 238 5.99 9.32 -14.75
C VAL A 238 6.28 10.35 -15.84
N GLN A 239 6.01 11.61 -15.54
CA GLN A 239 6.21 12.75 -16.42
C GLN A 239 7.70 13.10 -16.56
N ALA A 240 8.07 13.89 -17.56
CA ALA A 240 9.44 14.39 -17.63
C ALA A 240 9.81 15.20 -16.39
N HIS A 241 11.05 15.01 -15.93
CA HIS A 241 11.56 15.55 -14.68
C HIS A 241 10.84 15.00 -13.44
N GLN A 242 10.22 13.82 -13.53
CA GLN A 242 9.57 13.15 -12.41
C GLN A 242 10.28 11.84 -12.04
N ARG A 243 10.10 11.44 -10.77
CA ARG A 243 10.43 10.13 -10.24
C ARG A 243 9.21 9.53 -9.55
N ASP A 244 9.12 8.22 -9.59
CA ASP A 244 8.23 7.47 -8.70
C ASP A 244 9.02 6.43 -7.91
N TYR A 245 8.67 6.24 -6.63
CA TYR A 245 9.33 5.37 -5.68
C TYR A 245 8.39 4.22 -5.35
N LEU A 246 8.62 3.06 -5.95
CA LEU A 246 7.80 1.87 -5.75
C LEU A 246 8.31 1.06 -4.55
N GLY A 247 7.38 0.52 -3.76
CA GLY A 247 7.67 -0.28 -2.58
C GLY A 247 7.56 0.53 -1.26
N PRO A 248 8.37 0.20 -0.23
CA PRO A 248 9.48 -0.76 -0.30
C PRO A 248 9.01 -2.21 -0.47
N PHE A 249 9.82 -3.03 -1.12
CA PHE A 249 9.60 -4.48 -1.29
C PHE A 249 10.53 -5.24 -0.36
N GLU A 250 9.99 -6.22 0.36
CA GLU A 250 10.72 -7.04 1.33
C GLU A 250 11.29 -8.28 0.64
N VAL A 251 12.60 -8.48 0.77
CA VAL A 251 13.30 -9.73 0.48
C VAL A 251 13.66 -10.32 1.84
N ALA A 252 12.96 -11.37 2.26
CA ALA A 252 13.07 -11.90 3.62
C ALA A 252 14.30 -12.80 3.79
N ASP A 253 14.59 -13.62 2.76
CA ASP A 253 15.59 -14.67 2.81
C ASP A 253 16.65 -14.52 1.70
N ALA A 254 17.80 -15.18 1.87
CA ALA A 254 18.97 -14.98 1.02
C ALA A 254 18.91 -15.73 -0.32
N ASP A 255 18.01 -16.70 -0.42
CA ASP A 255 17.63 -17.44 -1.63
C ASP A 255 16.56 -16.72 -2.45
N GLN A 256 15.84 -15.77 -1.85
CA GLN A 256 14.82 -14.98 -2.53
C GLN A 256 15.43 -13.92 -3.47
N ALA A 257 14.74 -13.67 -4.57
CA ALA A 257 15.02 -12.61 -5.52
C ALA A 257 13.79 -11.73 -5.77
N LEU A 258 14.04 -10.46 -6.12
CA LEU A 258 13.00 -9.56 -6.61
C LEU A 258 12.85 -9.76 -8.12
N TYR A 259 11.65 -10.13 -8.55
CA TYR A 259 11.27 -10.27 -9.95
C TYR A 259 10.41 -9.07 -10.35
N LEU A 260 10.84 -8.35 -11.40
CA LEU A 260 10.10 -7.22 -11.97
C LEU A 260 9.73 -7.53 -13.41
N LYS A 261 8.42 -7.71 -13.69
CA LYS A 261 7.87 -7.73 -15.04
C LYS A 261 7.41 -6.33 -15.37
N LEU A 262 7.95 -5.74 -16.42
CA LEU A 262 7.85 -4.30 -16.71
C LEU A 262 7.52 -4.07 -18.18
N SER A 263 6.71 -3.04 -18.45
CA SER A 263 6.45 -2.54 -19.79
C SER A 263 6.34 -1.02 -19.76
N VAL A 264 6.99 -0.35 -20.70
CA VAL A 264 6.93 1.11 -20.84
C VAL A 264 6.27 1.49 -22.16
N GLN A 265 5.41 2.49 -22.09
CA GLN A 265 4.88 3.21 -23.25
C GLN A 265 5.26 4.69 -23.13
N GLY A 266 5.53 5.36 -24.25
CA GLY A 266 5.96 6.75 -24.26
C GLY A 266 7.48 6.90 -24.17
N ALA A 267 7.97 7.78 -23.29
CA ALA A 267 9.40 8.03 -23.13
C ALA A 267 10.13 6.85 -22.46
N PRO A 268 11.41 6.58 -22.83
CA PRO A 268 12.24 5.66 -22.05
C PRO A 268 12.43 6.20 -20.62
N VAL A 269 12.63 5.29 -19.67
CA VAL A 269 12.87 5.61 -18.25
C VAL A 269 14.01 4.77 -17.70
N ASP A 270 14.62 5.20 -16.60
CA ASP A 270 15.54 4.38 -15.85
C ASP A 270 14.87 3.70 -14.67
N ILE A 271 15.32 2.49 -14.39
CA ILE A 271 14.96 1.75 -13.19
C ILE A 271 16.19 1.67 -12.32
N MET A 272 16.04 2.06 -11.05
CA MET A 272 17.10 1.95 -10.05
C MET A 272 16.57 1.28 -8.80
N ILE A 273 17.24 0.23 -8.35
CA ILE A 273 16.94 -0.47 -7.10
C ILE A 273 17.89 0.04 -6.04
N VAL A 274 17.34 0.58 -4.96
CA VAL A 274 18.10 1.10 -3.82
C VAL A 274 17.60 0.48 -2.53
N ASP A 275 18.47 0.35 -1.53
CA ASP A 275 18.03 -0.06 -0.20
C ASP A 275 17.08 0.97 0.43
N LYS A 276 16.34 0.54 1.46
CA LYS A 276 15.36 1.38 2.14
C LYS A 276 15.93 2.68 2.68
N LEU A 277 17.13 2.66 3.27
CA LEU A 277 17.74 3.86 3.84
C LEU A 277 17.99 4.91 2.76
N THR A 278 18.58 4.48 1.64
CA THR A 278 18.84 5.31 0.48
C THR A 278 17.55 5.81 -0.16
N GLY A 279 16.57 4.93 -0.34
CA GLY A 279 15.28 5.28 -0.95
C GLY A 279 14.44 6.22 -0.09
N ASP A 280 14.41 6.03 1.24
CA ASP A 280 13.71 6.92 2.16
C ASP A 280 14.30 8.33 2.11
N ALA A 281 15.63 8.47 2.19
CA ALA A 281 16.30 9.76 2.10
C ALA A 281 16.11 10.43 0.74
N TRP A 282 16.11 9.65 -0.35
CA TRP A 282 15.92 10.17 -1.69
C TRP A 282 14.49 10.64 -1.93
N ARG A 283 13.51 9.84 -1.50
CA ARG A 283 12.09 10.20 -1.49
C ARG A 283 11.84 11.44 -0.64
N GLU A 284 12.43 11.53 0.55
CA GLU A 284 12.29 12.69 1.42
C GLU A 284 12.83 13.97 0.73
N ALA A 285 13.98 13.89 0.08
CA ALA A 285 14.49 14.99 -0.74
C ALA A 285 13.53 15.35 -1.88
N TYR A 286 12.92 14.34 -2.52
CA TYR A 286 11.95 14.54 -3.59
C TYR A 286 10.68 15.25 -3.10
N GLN A 287 10.06 14.79 -2.01
CA GLN A 287 8.82 15.37 -1.47
C GLN A 287 9.02 16.75 -0.83
N THR A 288 10.22 17.04 -0.30
CA THR A 288 10.55 18.36 0.29
C THR A 288 11.01 19.39 -0.74
N GLY A 289 11.03 19.01 -2.03
CA GLY A 289 11.33 19.96 -3.09
C GLY A 289 12.80 20.23 -3.32
N LYS A 290 13.71 19.41 -2.76
CA LYS A 290 15.13 19.53 -3.07
C LYS A 290 15.35 19.35 -4.59
N PRO A 291 16.40 20.00 -5.14
CA PRO A 291 16.77 19.79 -6.54
C PRO A 291 16.92 18.30 -6.87
N LEU A 292 16.45 17.91 -8.05
CA LEU A 292 16.61 16.54 -8.51
C LEU A 292 18.10 16.24 -8.68
N GLY A 293 18.58 15.24 -7.96
CA GLY A 293 19.96 14.77 -8.04
C GLY A 293 20.05 13.24 -8.05
N PRO A 294 21.25 12.67 -8.15
CA PRO A 294 21.47 11.22 -8.07
C PRO A 294 21.01 10.65 -6.72
N PRO A 295 20.87 9.31 -6.61
CA PRO A 295 20.59 8.68 -5.32
C PRO A 295 21.66 9.05 -4.29
N PRO A 296 21.28 9.27 -3.01
CA PRO A 296 22.23 9.63 -1.95
C PRO A 296 23.10 8.45 -1.48
N GLY A 297 22.94 7.28 -2.11
CA GLY A 297 23.60 6.02 -1.78
C GLY A 297 23.71 5.11 -3.01
N PRO A 298 24.26 3.89 -2.86
CA PRO A 298 24.52 3.00 -3.97
C PRO A 298 23.23 2.47 -4.61
N VAL A 299 23.22 2.43 -5.95
CA VAL A 299 22.23 1.67 -6.73
C VAL A 299 22.67 0.20 -6.75
N GLN A 300 21.82 -0.68 -6.25
CA GLN A 300 22.10 -2.11 -6.14
C GLN A 300 21.97 -2.82 -7.50
N ALA A 301 20.99 -2.40 -8.30
CA ALA A 301 20.76 -2.90 -9.64
C ALA A 301 19.86 -1.94 -10.41
N GLY A 302 19.79 -2.07 -11.73
CA GLY A 302 18.99 -1.19 -12.55
C GLY A 302 19.45 -1.11 -14.00
N GLY A 303 18.80 -0.24 -14.75
CA GLY A 303 19.13 0.04 -16.14
C GLY A 303 17.97 0.71 -16.89
N PRO A 304 18.22 1.16 -18.12
CA PRO A 304 17.20 1.80 -18.93
C PRO A 304 16.11 0.78 -19.29
N LEU A 305 14.87 1.25 -19.33
CA LEU A 305 13.73 0.53 -19.85
C LEU A 305 13.25 1.23 -21.12
N GLN A 306 13.31 0.50 -22.23
CA GLN A 306 12.93 1.01 -23.55
C GLN A 306 11.44 0.79 -23.79
N PRO A 307 10.76 1.73 -24.46
CA PRO A 307 9.34 1.59 -24.76
C PRO A 307 9.06 0.44 -25.74
N GLY A 308 7.89 -0.18 -25.60
CA GLY A 308 7.38 -1.20 -26.52
C GLY A 308 7.84 -2.64 -26.27
N ILE A 309 8.65 -2.88 -25.23
CA ILE A 309 9.11 -4.21 -24.83
C ILE A 309 8.55 -4.53 -23.44
N ILE A 310 8.02 -5.76 -23.28
CA ILE A 310 7.75 -6.33 -21.98
C ILE A 310 8.99 -7.13 -21.57
N GLU A 311 9.59 -6.78 -20.44
CA GLU A 311 10.80 -7.44 -19.94
C GLU A 311 10.58 -7.91 -18.51
N THR A 312 11.02 -9.14 -18.22
CA THR A 312 11.08 -9.67 -16.85
C THR A 312 12.53 -9.71 -16.40
N ARG A 313 12.84 -8.97 -15.34
CA ARG A 313 14.19 -8.91 -14.74
C ARG A 313 14.18 -9.55 -13.36
N ARG A 314 15.17 -10.41 -13.09
CA ARG A 314 15.44 -11.03 -11.78
C ARG A 314 16.60 -10.32 -11.12
N TYR A 315 16.41 -9.89 -9.87
CA TYR A 315 17.42 -9.23 -9.07
C TYR A 315 17.68 -10.04 -7.79
N ALA A 316 18.83 -10.72 -7.74
CA ALA A 316 19.31 -11.37 -6.54
C ALA A 316 19.82 -10.29 -5.57
N LEU A 317 18.99 -9.94 -4.60
CA LEU A 317 19.27 -8.92 -3.58
C LEU A 317 19.57 -9.63 -2.25
N ARG A 318 20.29 -8.95 -1.36
CA ARG A 318 20.45 -9.47 0.01
C ARG A 318 19.11 -9.32 0.77
N PRO A 319 18.88 -10.07 1.86
CA PRO A 319 17.73 -9.84 2.71
C PRO A 319 17.63 -8.38 3.15
N GLY A 320 16.45 -7.77 2.99
CA GLY A 320 16.23 -6.36 3.29
C GLY A 320 15.00 -5.76 2.58
N LEU A 321 14.84 -4.45 2.75
CA LEU A 321 13.78 -3.66 2.13
C LEU A 321 14.36 -2.79 1.03
N TYR A 322 13.72 -2.79 -0.14
CA TYR A 322 14.22 -2.12 -1.34
C TYR A 322 13.16 -1.24 -2.00
N TYR A 323 13.56 -0.06 -2.48
CA TYR A 323 12.74 0.73 -3.39
C TYR A 323 13.15 0.46 -4.83
N VAL A 324 12.16 0.38 -5.70
CA VAL A 324 12.36 0.45 -7.16
C VAL A 324 11.99 1.87 -7.58
N VAL A 325 12.97 2.64 -8.01
CA VAL A 325 12.79 4.02 -8.46
C VAL A 325 12.67 4.03 -9.97
N ILE A 326 11.54 4.55 -10.46
CA ILE A 326 11.31 4.83 -11.88
C ILE A 326 11.67 6.28 -12.11
N ASP A 327 12.74 6.53 -12.86
CA ASP A 327 13.30 7.85 -13.10
C ASP A 327 13.10 8.28 -14.55
N ASN A 328 12.38 9.39 -14.73
CA ASN A 328 12.22 10.08 -16.01
C ASN A 328 12.89 11.46 -15.92
N THR A 329 14.13 11.49 -15.41
CA THR A 329 14.93 12.71 -15.22
C THR A 329 16.30 12.55 -15.85
N ALA A 330 16.92 13.66 -16.25
CA ALA A 330 18.33 13.66 -16.68
C ALA A 330 19.34 13.66 -15.50
N ALA A 331 18.88 13.46 -14.27
CA ALA A 331 19.66 13.78 -13.07
C ALA A 331 20.22 12.57 -12.31
N ALA A 332 19.79 11.34 -12.62
CA ALA A 332 20.25 10.14 -11.91
C ALA A 332 20.50 8.94 -12.83
N GLY A 333 19.76 8.81 -13.93
CA GLY A 333 19.84 7.67 -14.83
C GLY A 333 20.69 7.85 -16.10
N LEU A 334 20.63 6.86 -16.98
CA LEU A 334 21.28 6.83 -18.30
C LEU A 334 20.41 7.47 -19.40
N VAL A 335 19.11 7.58 -19.14
CA VAL A 335 18.12 8.19 -20.01
C VAL A 335 18.06 9.69 -19.72
N SER A 336 18.11 10.48 -20.79
CA SER A 336 17.86 11.93 -20.73
C SER A 336 16.66 12.23 -21.62
N PRO A 337 15.46 12.37 -21.03
CA PRO A 337 14.24 12.59 -21.80
C PRO A 337 14.32 13.93 -22.56
N PRO A 338 13.95 13.99 -23.84
CA PRO A 338 14.04 15.22 -24.61
C PRO A 338 13.07 16.27 -24.06
N ILE A 339 13.59 17.47 -23.75
CA ILE A 339 12.78 18.62 -23.38
C ILE A 339 12.21 19.23 -24.66
N THR A 340 11.07 18.71 -25.15
CA THR A 340 10.40 19.30 -26.31
C THR A 340 9.51 20.47 -25.90
N LEU A 341 9.97 21.69 -26.15
CA LEU A 341 9.21 22.95 -25.98
C LEU A 341 7.87 22.99 -26.75
N LEU A 342 7.71 22.15 -27.78
CA LEU A 342 6.54 22.11 -28.66
C LEU A 342 5.48 21.05 -28.28
N SER A 343 5.71 20.26 -27.23
CA SER A 343 4.73 19.27 -26.75
C SER A 343 4.36 19.48 -25.28
N PRO A 344 3.58 20.54 -24.96
CA PRO A 344 3.15 20.84 -23.60
C PRO A 344 2.09 19.85 -23.05
N LEU A 345 1.67 18.85 -23.85
CA LEU A 345 0.51 17.98 -23.56
C LEU A 345 0.81 16.47 -23.60
N GLY A 346 2.07 16.03 -23.52
CA GLY A 346 2.33 14.60 -23.23
C GLY A 346 3.40 13.88 -24.07
N GLY A 347 4.32 14.59 -24.73
CA GLY A 347 5.39 13.95 -25.49
C GLY A 347 6.52 13.31 -24.66
N SER A 348 6.53 13.51 -23.34
CA SER A 348 7.64 13.11 -22.46
C SER A 348 7.21 12.31 -21.23
N ALA A 349 5.92 12.01 -21.12
CA ALA A 349 5.43 11.09 -20.10
C ALA A 349 5.78 9.65 -20.47
N ALA A 350 6.07 8.85 -19.46
CA ALA A 350 6.21 7.41 -19.57
C ALA A 350 5.10 6.76 -18.76
N GLN A 351 4.28 5.93 -19.40
CA GLN A 351 3.37 5.05 -18.71
C GLN A 351 4.08 3.72 -18.47
N VAL A 352 4.21 3.35 -17.20
CA VAL A 352 4.93 2.14 -16.80
C VAL A 352 3.93 1.18 -16.17
N SER A 353 3.76 0.02 -16.81
CA SER A 353 3.07 -1.12 -16.21
C SER A 353 4.12 -1.99 -15.53
N TYR A 354 3.92 -2.36 -14.27
CA TYR A 354 4.85 -3.21 -13.56
C TYR A 354 4.14 -4.23 -12.67
N MET A 355 4.76 -5.41 -12.55
CA MET A 355 4.45 -6.42 -11.54
C MET A 355 5.72 -6.72 -10.77
N ALA A 356 5.67 -6.56 -9.44
CA ALA A 356 6.76 -6.82 -8.52
C ALA A 356 6.42 -8.06 -7.68
N GLN A 357 7.27 -9.08 -7.76
CA GLN A 357 7.12 -10.33 -7.03
C GLN A 357 8.42 -10.70 -6.30
N VAL A 358 8.31 -11.46 -5.20
CA VAL A 358 9.46 -12.07 -4.52
C VAL A 358 9.22 -13.56 -4.32
N GLY A 359 10.26 -14.33 -4.57
CA GLY A 359 10.32 -15.78 -4.36
C GLY A 359 11.72 -16.30 -4.72
N GLU A 360 11.91 -17.62 -4.68
CA GLU A 360 13.20 -18.28 -4.94
C GLU A 360 13.65 -18.17 -6.43
#